data_AF-A0A8S2RDY7-F1
#
_entry.id   AF-A0A8S2RDY7-F1
#
_cell.length_a   1.000
_cell.length_b   1.000
_cell.length_c   1.000
_cell.angle_alpha   90.00
_cell.angle_beta   90.00
_cell.angle_gamma   90.00
#
_symmetry.space_group_name_H-M   'P 1'
#
loop_
_entity.id
_entity.type
_entity.pdbx_description
1 polymer ?
#
loop_
_entity_poly.entity_id
_entity_poly.type
_entity_poly.pdbx_seq_one_letter_code
_entity_poly.pdbx_strand_id
1 'polypeptide(L)'
;SEDALQLFIATIGPISVAIDASQDSFQFYRSVVYNEPACLSTELDHGVLAVGYDTTSSGDYYIIKSSWGTTWDMEGYIWMSR
;
A
#
# COMPACT_ATOMS: atom_id res chain seq x y z
N SER A 1 -2.92 13.40 -6.43
CA SER A 1 -3.96 12.46 -6.91
C SER A 1 -3.31 11.13 -7.17
N GLU A 2 -4.11 10.07 -7.24
CA GLU A 2 -3.63 8.71 -7.54
C GLU A 2 -3.04 8.60 -8.94
N ASP A 3 -3.64 9.22 -9.95
CA ASP A 3 -3.09 9.25 -11.32
C ASP A 3 -1.66 9.81 -11.37
N ALA A 4 -1.38 10.87 -10.61
CA ALA A 4 -0.05 11.47 -10.53
C ALA A 4 0.93 10.56 -9.80
N LEU A 5 0.48 9.85 -8.75
CA LEU A 5 1.29 8.88 -8.04
C LEU A 5 1.67 7.71 -8.96
N GLN A 6 0.71 7.16 -9.71
CA GLN A 6 0.97 6.12 -10.71
C GLN A 6 2.00 6.59 -11.75
N LEU A 7 1.81 7.79 -12.31
CA LEU A 7 2.74 8.36 -13.27
C LEU A 7 4.16 8.47 -12.69
N PHE A 8 4.31 8.96 -11.46
CA PHE A 8 5.62 9.11 -10.83
C PHE A 8 6.26 7.76 -10.47
N ILE A 9 5.48 6.78 -9.99
CA ILE A 9 5.99 5.43 -9.76
C ILE A 9 6.54 4.84 -11.07
N ALA A 10 5.82 5.00 -12.18
CA ALA A 10 6.22 4.46 -13.48
C ALA A 10 7.43 5.18 -14.13
N THR A 11 7.57 6.49 -13.91
CA THR A 11 8.55 7.32 -14.63
C THR A 11 9.77 7.71 -13.82
N ILE A 12 9.66 7.74 -12.49
CA ILE A 12 10.73 8.14 -11.56
C ILE A 12 11.21 6.94 -10.75
N GLY A 13 10.28 6.08 -10.32
CA GLY A 13 10.54 4.94 -9.44
C GLY A 13 9.83 5.08 -8.09
N PRO A 14 10.30 4.39 -7.04
CA PRO A 14 9.59 4.33 -5.76
C PRO A 14 9.32 5.69 -5.11
N ILE A 15 8.10 5.89 -4.62
CA ILE A 15 7.63 7.14 -4.01
C ILE A 15 7.23 6.91 -2.56
N SER A 16 7.75 7.75 -1.65
CA SER A 16 7.34 7.73 -0.24
C SER A 16 5.90 8.24 -0.09
N VAL A 17 5.08 7.50 0.65
CA VAL A 17 3.68 7.84 0.93
C VAL A 17 3.36 7.61 2.40
N ALA A 18 2.30 8.26 2.89
CA ALA A 18 1.78 8.06 4.23
C ALA A 18 0.42 7.36 4.16
N ILE A 19 0.17 6.44 5.09
CA ILE A 19 -1.06 5.65 5.19
C ILE A 19 -1.57 5.65 6.64
N ASP A 20 -2.83 5.26 6.81
CA ASP A 20 -3.40 4.83 8.09
C ASP A 20 -3.12 3.32 8.27
N ALA A 21 -2.28 3.00 9.24
CA ALA A 21 -1.93 1.64 9.64
C ALA A 21 -2.47 1.27 11.03
N SER A 22 -3.44 2.04 11.55
CA SER A 22 -3.95 1.91 12.92
C SER A 22 -4.81 0.66 13.13
N GLN A 23 -5.35 0.09 12.06
CA GLN A 23 -6.28 -1.03 12.12
C GLN A 23 -5.54 -2.37 12.32
N ASP A 24 -6.08 -3.24 13.17
CA ASP A 24 -5.54 -4.59 13.40
C ASP A 24 -5.51 -5.42 12.11
N SER A 25 -6.41 -5.15 11.17
CA SER A 25 -6.46 -5.78 9.85
C SER A 25 -5.24 -5.48 8.99
N PHE A 26 -4.56 -4.33 9.20
CA PHE A 26 -3.29 -4.02 8.58
C PHE A 26 -2.17 -4.87 9.20
N GLN A 27 -2.10 -4.93 10.54
CA GLN A 27 -1.06 -5.67 11.24
C GLN A 27 -1.10 -7.17 10.95
N PHE A 28 -2.31 -7.74 10.89
CA PHE A 28 -2.56 -9.16 10.69
C PHE A 28 -3.15 -9.47 9.34
N TYR A 29 -2.76 -8.74 8.30
CA TYR A 29 -3.22 -8.94 6.93
C TYR A 29 -3.19 -10.41 6.49
N ARG A 30 -4.25 -10.83 5.77
CA ARG A 30 -4.39 -12.21 5.25
C ARG A 30 -4.99 -12.30 3.85
N SER A 31 -5.28 -11.18 3.21
CA SER A 31 -5.95 -11.14 1.90
C SER A 31 -4.93 -11.13 0.77
N VAL A 32 -5.38 -11.09 -0.48
CA VAL A 32 -4.49 -10.85 -1.64
C VAL A 32 -4.36 -9.35 -1.94
N VAL A 33 -5.42 -8.57 -1.71
CA VAL A 33 -5.40 -7.10 -1.75
C VAL A 33 -6.05 -6.59 -0.46
N TYR A 34 -5.36 -5.68 0.22
CA TYR A 34 -5.82 -5.05 1.45
C TYR A 34 -6.82 -3.96 1.11
N ASN A 35 -8.00 -4.07 1.70
CA ASN A 35 -9.04 -3.07 1.63
C ASN A 35 -9.72 -3.05 3.01
N GLU A 36 -9.60 -1.92 3.70
CA GLU A 36 -10.13 -1.73 5.05
C GLU A 36 -11.14 -0.58 5.03
N PRO A 37 -12.45 -0.88 5.16
CA PRO A 37 -13.50 0.14 5.16
C PRO A 37 -13.35 1.19 6.26
N ALA A 38 -12.66 0.88 7.37
CA ALA A 38 -12.38 1.82 8.46
C ALA A 38 -11.12 2.66 8.26
N CYS A 39 -10.37 2.48 7.16
CA CYS A 39 -9.17 3.25 6.85
C CYS A 39 -9.51 4.71 6.57
N LEU A 40 -8.83 5.63 7.24
CA LEU A 40 -9.09 7.07 7.13
C LEU A 40 -7.95 7.80 6.41
N SER A 41 -8.29 8.50 5.33
CA SER A 41 -7.33 9.30 4.55
C SER A 41 -6.76 10.53 5.29
N THR A 42 -7.28 10.82 6.49
CA THR A 42 -6.86 11.97 7.32
C THR A 42 -6.06 11.57 8.56
N GLU A 43 -6.12 10.31 9.00
CA GLU A 43 -5.44 9.81 10.20
C GLU A 43 -4.17 9.04 9.82
N LEU A 44 -3.31 9.70 9.04
CA LEU A 44 -2.08 9.09 8.54
C LEU A 44 -1.05 8.98 9.67
N ASP A 45 -0.63 7.75 9.98
CA ASP A 45 0.27 7.45 11.11
C ASP A 45 1.53 6.66 10.71
N HIS A 46 1.60 6.18 9.46
CA HIS A 46 2.69 5.32 9.01
C HIS A 46 3.26 5.73 7.66
N GLY A 47 4.60 5.83 7.58
CA GLY A 47 5.34 6.13 6.37
C GLY A 47 5.84 4.86 5.67
N VAL A 48 5.49 4.71 4.40
CA VAL A 48 5.80 3.52 3.58
C VAL A 48 6.28 3.94 2.19
N LEU A 49 6.65 2.96 1.36
CA LEU A 49 7.15 3.20 0.02
C LEU A 49 6.25 2.52 -1.02
N ALA A 50 5.62 3.30 -1.89
CA ALA A 50 4.93 2.79 -3.06
C ALA A 50 5.97 2.47 -4.14
N VAL A 51 6.10 1.19 -4.49
CA VAL A 51 7.14 0.70 -5.42
C VAL A 51 6.57 0.28 -6.78
N GLY A 52 5.26 0.16 -6.87
CA GLY A 52 4.56 -0.31 -8.06
C GLY A 52 3.05 -0.13 -7.91
N TYR A 53 2.34 -0.35 -9.00
CA TYR A 53 0.89 -0.48 -9.04
C TYR A 53 0.54 -1.46 -10.15
N ASP A 54 -0.67 -1.98 -10.10
CA ASP A 54 -1.22 -2.81 -11.16
C ASP A 54 -2.69 -2.45 -11.41
N THR A 55 -3.11 -2.72 -12.64
CA THR A 55 -4.46 -2.43 -13.15
C THR A 55 -4.89 -3.67 -13.94
N THR A 56 -5.38 -4.68 -13.22
CA THR A 56 -5.75 -5.99 -13.82
C THR A 56 -7.23 -6.30 -13.63
N SER A 57 -7.71 -7.36 -14.27
CA SER A 57 -9.06 -7.90 -14.02
C SER A 57 -9.30 -8.31 -12.57
N SER A 58 -8.24 -8.54 -11.79
CA SER A 58 -8.28 -8.88 -10.36
C SER A 58 -8.40 -7.66 -9.43
N GLY A 59 -8.35 -6.45 -9.98
CA GLY A 59 -8.49 -5.20 -9.22
C GLY A 59 -7.33 -4.24 -9.43
N ASP A 60 -7.57 -3.01 -8.99
CA ASP A 60 -6.61 -1.91 -8.99
C ASP A 60 -5.93 -1.84 -7.62
N TYR A 61 -4.61 -1.93 -7.58
CA TYR A 61 -3.86 -1.91 -6.31
C TYR A 61 -2.47 -1.29 -6.44
N TYR A 62 -1.95 -0.79 -5.32
CA TYR A 62 -0.56 -0.42 -5.15
C TYR A 62 0.24 -1.55 -4.50
N ILE A 63 1.50 -1.67 -4.90
CA ILE A 63 2.49 -2.53 -4.23
C ILE A 63 3.28 -1.65 -3.27
N ILE A 64 3.10 -1.90 -1.98
CA ILE A 64 3.68 -1.10 -0.90
C ILE A 64 4.74 -1.91 -0.18
N LYS A 65 5.90 -1.28 0.04
CA LYS A 65 6.99 -1.82 0.86
C LYS A 65 6.91 -1.20 2.27
N SER A 66 6.87 -2.05 3.28
CA SER A 66 6.91 -1.66 4.69
C SER A 66 8.34 -1.68 5.25
N SER A 67 8.48 -1.17 6.47
CA SER A 67 9.71 -1.17 7.27
C SER A 67 9.72 -2.23 8.37
N TRP A 68 8.69 -3.09 8.46
CA TRP A 68 8.52 -4.08 9.53
C TRP A 68 9.29 -5.40 9.30
N GLY A 69 10.22 -5.41 8.35
CA GLY A 69 11.06 -6.56 8.03
C GLY A 69 10.38 -7.60 7.14
N THR A 70 11.16 -8.56 6.68
CA THR A 70 10.72 -9.56 5.68
C THR A 70 9.86 -10.68 6.28
N THR A 71 9.76 -10.78 7.60
CA THR A 71 8.86 -11.74 8.25
C THR A 71 7.42 -11.26 8.30
N TRP A 72 7.19 -9.98 7.99
CA TRP A 72 5.87 -9.41 7.93
C TRP A 72 5.28 -9.67 6.54
N ASP A 73 4.17 -10.41 6.52
CA ASP A 73 3.33 -10.59 5.35
C ASP A 73 4.09 -11.11 4.10
N MET A 74 3.92 -10.49 2.93
CA MET A 74 4.52 -10.91 1.66
C MET A 74 5.98 -10.45 1.57
N GLU A 75 6.83 -10.98 2.45
CA GLU A 75 8.25 -10.64 2.52
C GLU A 75 8.52 -9.14 2.78
N GLY A 76 7.66 -8.49 3.56
CA GLY A 76 7.73 -7.07 3.90
C GLY A 76 6.90 -6.16 2.98
N TYR A 77 6.05 -6.76 2.13
CA TYR A 77 5.19 -6.04 1.19
C TYR A 77 3.72 -6.31 1.47
N ILE A 78 2.88 -5.36 1.04
CA ILE A 78 1.43 -5.47 1.05
C ILE A 78 0.88 -4.89 -0.26
N TRP A 79 -0.19 -5.48 -0.79
CA TRP A 79 -0.93 -4.91 -1.92
C TRP A 79 -2.14 -4.17 -1.37
N MET A 80 -2.26 -2.88 -1.62
CA MET A 80 -3.35 -2.04 -1.09
C MET A 80 -4.30 -1.62 -2.21
N SER A 81 -5.60 -1.73 -1.99
CA SER A 81 -6.61 -1.30 -2.96
C SER A 81 -6.46 0.18 -3.28
N ARG A 82 -6.69 0.51 -4.55
CA ARG A 82 -6.95 1.86 -5.03
C ARG A 82 -8.43 2.17 -5.02
#